data_AF-A0A183LGM4-F1
#
_entry.id   AF-A0A183LGM4-F1
#
_cell.length_a   1.000
_cell.length_b   1.000
_cell.length_c   1.000
_cell.angle_alpha   90.00
_cell.angle_beta   90.00
_cell.angle_gamma   90.00
#
_symmetry.space_group_name_H-M   'P 1'
#
loop_
_entity.id
_entity.type
_entity.pdbx_description
1 polymer ?
#
loop_
_entity_poly.entity_id
_entity_poly.type
_entity_poly.pdbx_seq_one_letter_code
_entity_poly.pdbx_strand_id
1 'polypeptide(L)'
;MFLFIYSPVTNPLFFFQDKIKWVLSKRSSDIKSCLKLLLPEILPKSVKQMLGVTMEQNPEFEVVMKSLIKGWRGYGYNSGVVLMDLAKLRSAVWNHLWMSAIKFVMKATRYLSAGEQGVINLMMFRNNEIFYKIPCEWNIQLSSGVDVHRCPVSWLAENSLLNNRDLMYGKQPKIVYLNHQVKPEYLDLENILNVDTNVSLTTYNANLLYMVYLKEYFKYRHISQKCFY
;
A
#
# COMPACT_ATOMS: atom_id res chain seq x y z
N MET A 1 -7.50 -8.33 9.97
CA MET A 1 -7.04 -7.84 8.64
C MET A 1 -7.73 -8.69 7.59
N PHE A 2 -8.55 -8.14 6.71
CA PHE A 2 -9.15 -8.92 5.61
C PHE A 2 -8.16 -8.96 4.44
N LEU A 3 -7.40 -10.04 4.36
CA LEU A 3 -6.63 -10.39 3.16
C LEU A 3 -7.64 -10.89 2.12
N PHE A 4 -7.78 -10.21 0.98
CA PHE A 4 -8.64 -10.70 -0.10
C PHE A 4 -7.94 -11.87 -0.83
N ILE A 5 -8.10 -13.07 -0.28
CA ILE A 5 -7.81 -14.31 -1.01
C ILE A 5 -8.93 -14.50 -2.04
N TYR A 6 -8.54 -14.59 -3.31
CA TYR A 6 -9.44 -14.62 -4.45
C TYR A 6 -10.09 -16.00 -4.59
N SER A 7 -11.36 -16.15 -4.20
CA SER A 7 -12.13 -17.36 -4.47
C SER A 7 -12.78 -17.30 -5.86
N PRO A 8 -12.53 -18.27 -6.76
CA PRO A 8 -12.97 -18.19 -8.15
C PRO A 8 -14.43 -18.60 -8.39
N VAL A 9 -15.13 -19.16 -7.40
CA VAL A 9 -16.39 -19.92 -7.60
C VAL A 9 -17.62 -19.02 -7.84
N THR A 10 -17.61 -17.80 -7.31
CA THR A 10 -18.49 -16.72 -7.81
C THR A 10 -17.64 -15.46 -7.86
N ASN A 11 -17.59 -14.78 -9.00
CA ASN A 11 -16.73 -13.62 -9.19
C ASN A 11 -17.56 -12.32 -9.24
N PRO A 12 -17.99 -11.77 -8.08
CA PRO A 12 -18.79 -10.54 -8.05
C PRO A 12 -18.05 -9.36 -8.70
N LEU A 13 -16.72 -9.39 -8.78
CA LEU A 13 -15.94 -8.33 -9.43
C LEU A 13 -16.22 -8.20 -10.93
N PHE A 14 -16.68 -9.26 -11.61
CA PHE A 14 -17.03 -9.19 -13.03
C PHE A 14 -18.08 -8.11 -13.31
N PHE A 15 -19.14 -8.04 -12.50
CA PHE A 15 -20.21 -7.03 -12.64
C PHE A 15 -19.74 -5.59 -12.41
N PHE A 16 -18.62 -5.38 -11.70
CA PHE A 16 -18.09 -4.04 -11.41
C PHE A 16 -16.95 -3.61 -12.35
N GLN A 17 -16.36 -4.54 -13.13
CA GLN A 17 -15.31 -4.21 -14.11
C GLN A 17 -15.82 -3.20 -15.17
N ASP A 18 -17.08 -3.28 -15.57
CA ASP A 18 -17.70 -2.34 -16.52
C ASP A 18 -17.67 -0.87 -16.05
N LYS A 19 -17.62 -0.61 -14.74
CA LYS A 19 -17.50 0.76 -14.20
C LYS A 19 -16.11 1.36 -14.36
N ILE A 20 -15.09 0.54 -14.62
CA ILE A 20 -13.68 0.93 -14.73
C ILE A 20 -13.00 0.50 -16.04
N LYS A 21 -13.67 -0.25 -16.93
CA LYS A 21 -13.10 -0.71 -18.22
C LYS A 21 -12.63 0.41 -19.15
N TRP A 22 -13.16 1.63 -18.98
CA TRP A 22 -12.79 2.82 -19.74
C TRP A 22 -11.51 3.50 -19.21
N VAL A 23 -11.00 3.08 -18.05
CA VAL A 23 -9.81 3.63 -17.40
C VAL A 23 -8.57 3.01 -18.03
N LEU A 24 -7.77 3.83 -18.70
CA LEU A 24 -6.49 3.40 -19.24
C LEU A 24 -5.40 3.47 -18.17
N SER A 25 -4.52 2.47 -18.14
CA SER A 25 -3.28 2.50 -17.37
C SER A 25 -2.13 1.88 -18.17
N LYS A 26 -0.90 2.28 -17.85
CA LYS A 26 0.33 1.64 -18.33
C LYS A 26 0.55 0.24 -17.74
N ARG A 27 -0.12 -0.11 -16.63
CA ARG A 27 0.04 -1.42 -15.97
C ARG A 27 -1.32 -2.03 -15.64
N SER A 28 -1.47 -3.33 -15.89
CA SER A 28 -2.71 -4.08 -15.60
C SER A 28 -3.00 -4.20 -14.10
N SER A 29 -1.98 -4.12 -13.25
CA SER A 29 -2.09 -4.00 -11.79
C SER A 29 -2.95 -2.81 -11.37
N ASP A 30 -2.83 -1.70 -12.08
CA ASP A 30 -3.37 -0.39 -11.68
C ASP A 30 -4.86 -0.27 -12.02
N ILE A 31 -5.35 -1.06 -12.97
CA ILE A 31 -6.79 -1.23 -13.23
C ILE A 31 -7.40 -2.14 -12.16
N LYS A 32 -6.72 -3.24 -11.80
CA LYS A 32 -7.17 -4.11 -10.70
C LYS A 32 -7.17 -3.38 -9.36
N SER A 33 -6.21 -2.49 -9.10
CA SER A 33 -6.17 -1.74 -7.84
C SER A 33 -7.30 -0.70 -7.73
N CYS A 34 -7.85 -0.20 -8.85
CA CYS A 34 -9.05 0.63 -8.85
C CYS A 34 -10.30 -0.07 -8.27
N LEU A 35 -10.31 -1.41 -8.19
CA LEU A 35 -11.39 -2.16 -7.50
C LEU A 35 -11.51 -1.78 -6.01
N LYS A 36 -10.45 -1.25 -5.39
CA LYS A 36 -10.51 -0.68 -4.03
C LYS A 36 -11.55 0.45 -3.94
N LEU A 37 -11.72 1.25 -4.99
CA LEU A 37 -12.69 2.36 -5.04
C LEU A 37 -14.15 1.86 -5.07
N LEU A 38 -14.36 0.62 -5.50
CA LEU A 38 -15.68 -0.02 -5.64
C LEU A 38 -16.08 -0.86 -4.40
N LEU A 39 -15.19 -1.00 -3.39
CA LEU A 39 -15.46 -1.82 -2.20
C LEU A 39 -16.75 -1.48 -1.43
N PRO A 40 -17.20 -0.21 -1.32
CA PRO A 40 -18.49 0.11 -0.70
C PRO A 40 -19.70 -0.51 -1.42
N GLU A 41 -19.60 -0.78 -2.72
CA GLU A 41 -20.62 -1.46 -3.51
C GLU A 41 -20.43 -2.99 -3.57
N ILE A 42 -19.18 -3.44 -3.74
CA ILE A 42 -18.83 -4.87 -3.88
C ILE A 42 -19.16 -5.65 -2.58
N LEU A 43 -18.89 -5.04 -1.42
CA LEU A 43 -18.98 -5.75 -0.15
C LEU A 43 -20.40 -5.71 0.44
N PRO A 44 -20.85 -6.79 1.13
CA PRO A 44 -22.14 -6.81 1.81
C PRO A 44 -22.34 -5.66 2.80
N LYS A 45 -23.59 -5.21 2.97
CA LYS A 45 -23.96 -4.14 3.92
C LYS A 45 -23.59 -4.46 5.38
N SER A 46 -23.45 -5.75 5.73
CA SER A 46 -23.00 -6.22 7.04
C SER A 46 -21.53 -5.88 7.33
N VAL A 47 -20.69 -5.72 6.31
CA VAL A 47 -19.31 -5.25 6.48
C VAL A 47 -19.36 -3.74 6.70
N LYS A 48 -19.10 -3.31 7.95
CA LYS A 48 -19.22 -1.90 8.36
C LYS A 48 -17.90 -1.14 8.34
N GLN A 49 -16.81 -1.79 8.78
CA GLN A 49 -15.67 -1.05 9.32
C GLN A 49 -14.28 -1.55 8.92
N MET A 50 -13.45 -0.50 8.87
CA MET A 50 -12.04 -0.31 8.56
C MET A 50 -11.94 1.26 8.47
N LEU A 51 -10.85 2.01 8.70
CA LEU A 51 -10.53 3.31 8.02
C LEU A 51 -9.13 3.86 8.35
N GLY A 52 -8.45 4.39 7.33
CA GLY A 52 -7.21 5.17 7.43
C GLY A 52 -6.22 4.86 6.29
N VAL A 53 -5.28 5.78 6.04
CA VAL A 53 -4.14 5.57 5.11
C VAL A 53 -2.81 6.02 5.71
N THR A 54 -1.72 5.42 5.25
CA THR A 54 -0.35 5.76 5.66
C THR A 54 0.34 6.71 4.69
N MET A 55 1.23 7.55 5.21
CA MET A 55 2.06 8.47 4.43
C MET A 55 2.93 7.73 3.40
N GLU A 56 3.09 8.31 2.22
CA GLU A 56 3.99 7.83 1.17
C GLU A 56 5.45 8.12 1.51
N GLN A 57 6.32 7.12 1.33
CA GLN A 57 7.73 7.16 1.72
C GLN A 57 8.67 7.34 0.52
N ASN A 58 8.22 7.11 -0.72
CA ASN A 58 9.00 7.44 -1.91
C ASN A 58 8.78 8.92 -2.34
N PRO A 59 9.82 9.77 -2.40
CA PRO A 59 9.73 11.16 -2.87
C PRO A 59 9.28 11.34 -4.33
N GLU A 60 9.49 10.35 -5.22
CA GLU A 60 9.07 10.43 -6.63
C GLU A 60 7.55 10.62 -6.77
N PHE A 61 6.76 10.04 -5.86
CA PHE A 61 5.31 10.20 -5.87
C PHE A 61 4.88 11.65 -5.65
N GLU A 62 5.62 12.41 -4.83
CA GLU A 62 5.37 13.83 -4.62
C GLU A 62 5.59 14.64 -5.91
N VAL A 63 6.59 14.27 -6.73
CA VAL A 63 6.83 14.87 -8.05
C VAL A 63 5.67 14.58 -8.99
N VAL A 64 5.20 13.32 -9.03
CA VAL A 64 4.00 12.92 -9.80
C VAL A 64 2.79 13.76 -9.39
N MET A 65 2.49 13.88 -8.09
CA MET A 65 1.33 14.64 -7.63
C MET A 65 1.45 16.15 -7.88
N LYS A 66 2.66 16.74 -7.77
CA LYS A 66 2.91 18.15 -8.13
C LYS A 66 2.69 18.43 -9.62
N SER A 67 3.07 17.50 -10.50
CA SER A 67 2.80 17.64 -11.95
C SER A 67 1.31 17.53 -12.30
N LEU A 68 0.54 16.78 -11.51
CA LEU A 68 -0.88 16.51 -11.72
C LEU A 68 -1.80 17.58 -11.10
N ILE A 69 -1.40 18.17 -9.98
CA ILE A 69 -2.24 19.05 -9.15
C ILE A 69 -1.50 20.35 -8.83
N LYS A 70 -1.92 21.44 -9.47
CA LYS A 70 -1.45 22.79 -9.14
C LYS A 70 -1.73 23.10 -7.67
N GLY A 71 -0.69 23.47 -6.93
CA GLY A 71 -0.80 23.79 -5.49
C GLY A 71 -0.74 22.58 -4.55
N TRP A 72 -0.35 21.39 -5.04
CA TRP A 72 -0.10 20.22 -4.19
C TRP A 72 0.86 20.52 -3.03
N ARG A 73 0.55 19.99 -1.84
CA ARG A 73 1.36 20.13 -0.62
C ARG A 73 1.51 18.79 0.09
N GLY A 74 2.70 18.53 0.63
CA GLY A 74 3.03 17.31 1.37
C GLY A 74 3.35 16.10 0.48
N TYR A 75 3.72 15.00 1.12
CA TYR A 75 4.27 13.80 0.46
C TYR A 75 3.21 12.91 -0.21
N GLY A 76 1.95 13.07 0.16
CA GLY A 76 0.87 12.14 -0.20
C GLY A 76 0.86 10.87 0.64
N TYR A 77 0.04 9.92 0.20
CA TYR A 77 -0.32 8.70 0.92
C TYR A 77 -0.16 7.46 0.04
N ASN A 78 0.43 6.41 0.61
CA ASN A 78 0.61 5.13 -0.06
C ASN A 78 -0.67 4.28 0.04
N SER A 79 -1.05 3.62 -1.06
CA SER A 79 -2.26 2.82 -1.17
C SER A 79 -2.09 1.32 -0.81
N GLY A 80 -0.90 0.91 -0.37
CA GLY A 80 -0.61 -0.46 0.08
C GLY A 80 -1.46 -0.87 1.27
N VAL A 81 -1.58 0.01 2.27
CA VAL A 81 -2.51 -0.13 3.39
C VAL A 81 -3.54 1.00 3.34
N VAL A 82 -4.67 0.69 2.71
CA VAL A 82 -5.90 1.48 2.81
C VAL A 82 -6.92 0.68 3.61
N LEU A 83 -7.33 1.26 4.72
CA LEU A 83 -8.49 0.83 5.50
C LEU A 83 -9.71 1.67 5.02
N MET A 84 -10.96 1.15 4.96
CA MET A 84 -12.17 1.88 4.48
C MET A 84 -13.45 1.77 5.33
N ASP A 85 -14.04 2.90 5.78
CA ASP A 85 -15.28 2.93 6.60
C ASP A 85 -16.49 2.79 5.67
N LEU A 86 -16.86 1.55 5.36
CA LEU A 86 -17.89 1.26 4.37
C LEU A 86 -19.27 1.80 4.79
N ALA A 87 -19.54 1.96 6.08
CA ALA A 87 -20.77 2.61 6.53
C ALA A 87 -20.78 4.10 6.13
N LYS A 88 -19.73 4.85 6.47
CA LYS A 88 -19.59 6.27 6.09
C LYS A 88 -19.53 6.45 4.58
N LEU A 89 -18.75 5.63 3.87
CA LEU A 89 -18.59 5.73 2.42
C LEU A 89 -19.90 5.44 1.67
N ARG A 90 -20.76 4.54 2.16
CA ARG A 90 -22.10 4.30 1.59
C ARG A 90 -23.10 5.42 1.89
N SER A 91 -22.96 6.13 3.01
CA SER A 91 -23.77 7.33 3.32
C SER A 91 -23.27 8.60 2.62
N ALA A 92 -22.03 8.61 2.15
CA ALA A 92 -21.44 9.74 1.43
C ALA A 92 -21.67 9.63 -0.09
N VAL A 93 -21.46 10.72 -0.81
CA VAL A 93 -21.42 10.75 -2.29
C VAL A 93 -20.12 10.13 -2.86
N TRP A 94 -19.61 9.07 -2.23
CA TRP A 94 -18.32 8.44 -2.53
C TRP A 94 -18.13 8.15 -4.02
N ASN A 95 -19.15 7.56 -4.65
CA ASN A 95 -19.12 7.25 -6.08
C ASN A 95 -18.92 8.47 -6.98
N HIS A 96 -19.49 9.61 -6.61
CA HIS A 96 -19.25 10.87 -7.31
C HIS A 96 -17.82 11.39 -7.07
N LEU A 97 -17.31 11.30 -5.83
CA LEU A 97 -15.96 11.76 -5.48
C LEU A 97 -14.88 11.03 -6.30
N TRP A 98 -14.89 9.69 -6.30
CA TRP A 98 -13.84 8.94 -7.00
C TRP A 98 -14.03 8.96 -8.53
N MET A 99 -15.27 9.02 -9.04
CA MET A 99 -15.54 9.27 -10.46
C MET A 99 -15.05 10.65 -10.94
N SER A 100 -15.26 11.69 -10.14
CA SER A 100 -14.80 13.05 -10.47
C SER A 100 -13.27 13.12 -10.45
N ALA A 101 -12.64 12.51 -9.45
CA ALA A 101 -11.19 12.42 -9.34
C ALA A 101 -10.57 11.64 -10.52
N ILE A 102 -11.06 10.43 -10.82
CA ILE A 102 -10.48 9.60 -11.89
C ILE A 102 -10.68 10.22 -13.28
N LYS A 103 -11.83 10.86 -13.55
CA LYS A 103 -12.05 11.63 -14.79
C LYS A 103 -11.09 12.83 -14.91
N PHE A 104 -10.80 13.52 -13.80
CA PHE A 104 -9.83 14.61 -13.78
C PHE A 104 -8.42 14.11 -14.12
N VAL A 105 -7.96 13.02 -13.49
CA VAL A 105 -6.66 12.41 -13.80
C VAL A 105 -6.59 11.98 -15.27
N MET A 106 -7.59 11.23 -15.74
CA MET A 106 -7.67 10.78 -17.13
C MET A 106 -7.66 11.93 -18.16
N LYS A 107 -8.28 13.09 -17.83
CA LYS A 107 -8.22 14.29 -18.69
C LYS A 107 -6.81 14.91 -18.71
N ALA A 108 -6.10 14.91 -17.59
CA ALA A 108 -4.77 15.50 -17.46
C ALA A 108 -3.65 14.62 -18.05
N THR A 109 -3.66 13.31 -17.77
CA THR A 109 -2.55 12.40 -18.07
C THR A 109 -2.86 11.33 -19.13
N ARG A 110 -4.11 11.23 -19.60
CA ARG A 110 -4.63 10.19 -20.53
C ARG A 110 -4.64 8.75 -20.02
N TYR A 111 -3.85 8.44 -18.99
CA TYR A 111 -3.78 7.15 -18.31
C TYR A 111 -3.44 7.37 -16.83
N LEU A 112 -3.76 6.39 -15.97
CA LEU A 112 -3.32 6.42 -14.56
C LEU A 112 -1.82 6.12 -14.47
N SER A 113 -1.02 7.13 -14.14
CA SER A 113 0.43 6.99 -13.92
C SER A 113 0.77 6.36 -12.56
N ALA A 114 -0.07 6.61 -11.55
CA ALA A 114 0.06 6.09 -10.19
C ALA A 114 -1.21 5.34 -9.73
N GLY A 115 -1.87 4.64 -10.66
CA GLY A 115 -3.07 3.83 -10.39
C GLY A 115 -4.17 4.54 -9.59
N GLU A 116 -4.83 3.78 -8.73
CA GLU A 116 -5.83 4.29 -7.79
C GLU A 116 -5.21 5.20 -6.72
N GLN A 117 -3.91 5.04 -6.39
CA GLN A 117 -3.23 5.87 -5.40
C GLN A 117 -3.29 7.35 -5.79
N GLY A 118 -3.04 7.70 -7.05
CA GLY A 118 -3.18 9.08 -7.54
C GLY A 118 -4.61 9.61 -7.44
N VAL A 119 -5.61 8.77 -7.69
CA VAL A 119 -7.04 9.12 -7.56
C VAL A 119 -7.42 9.36 -6.09
N ILE A 120 -6.98 8.49 -5.18
CA ILE A 120 -7.20 8.61 -3.74
C ILE A 120 -6.53 9.87 -3.18
N ASN A 121 -5.29 10.15 -3.58
CA ASN A 121 -4.56 11.35 -3.17
C ASN A 121 -5.22 12.64 -3.69
N LEU A 122 -5.76 12.65 -4.91
CA LEU A 122 -6.55 13.77 -5.43
C LEU A 122 -7.86 13.98 -4.65
N MET A 123 -8.54 12.90 -4.23
CA MET A 123 -9.71 13.02 -3.36
C MET A 123 -9.35 13.59 -1.99
N MET A 124 -8.26 13.11 -1.37
CA MET A 124 -7.74 13.60 -0.09
C MET A 124 -7.41 15.08 -0.13
N PHE A 125 -6.69 15.52 -1.17
CA PHE A 125 -6.32 16.93 -1.32
C PHE A 125 -7.53 17.86 -1.49
N ARG A 126 -8.65 17.36 -2.05
CA ARG A 126 -9.89 18.13 -2.24
C ARG A 126 -10.87 18.07 -1.06
N ASN A 127 -10.77 17.07 -0.18
CA ASN A 127 -11.74 16.78 0.88
C ASN A 127 -10.98 16.27 2.13
N ASN A 128 -10.01 17.02 2.64
CA ASN A 128 -9.08 16.51 3.66
C ASN A 128 -9.78 16.11 4.98
N GLU A 129 -10.94 16.72 5.26
CA GLU A 129 -11.79 16.48 6.43
C GLU A 129 -12.42 15.08 6.50
N ILE A 130 -12.56 14.35 5.39
CA ILE A 130 -13.15 12.99 5.39
C ILE A 130 -12.11 11.86 5.52
N PHE A 131 -10.82 12.18 5.62
CA PHE A 131 -9.73 11.19 5.66
C PHE A 131 -8.96 11.20 6.97
N TYR A 132 -8.55 10.00 7.39
CA TYR A 132 -7.75 9.79 8.59
C TYR A 132 -6.35 9.25 8.25
N LYS A 133 -5.32 9.89 8.79
CA LYS A 133 -3.92 9.45 8.64
C LYS A 133 -3.59 8.40 9.71
N ILE A 134 -3.25 7.19 9.28
CA ILE A 134 -2.67 6.15 10.14
C ILE A 134 -1.19 6.51 10.41
N PRO A 135 -0.68 6.26 11.62
CA PRO A 135 0.76 6.25 11.89
C PRO A 135 1.55 5.38 10.89
N CYS A 136 2.68 5.88 10.41
CA CYS A 136 3.37 5.32 9.24
C CYS A 136 3.95 3.92 9.49
N GLU A 137 4.17 3.51 10.74
CA GLU A 137 4.61 2.17 11.13
C GLU A 137 3.67 1.04 10.67
N TRP A 138 2.43 1.37 10.30
CA TRP A 138 1.45 0.45 9.72
C TRP A 138 1.58 0.24 8.20
N ASN A 139 2.58 0.81 7.53
CA ASN A 139 2.90 0.54 6.12
C ASN A 139 4.33 1.00 5.82
N ILE A 140 5.31 0.29 6.36
CA ILE A 140 6.72 0.50 6.04
C ILE A 140 6.98 0.01 4.62
N GLN A 141 7.38 0.92 3.74
CA GLN A 141 7.47 0.64 2.31
C GLN A 141 8.87 0.18 1.95
N LEU A 142 8.92 -0.94 1.23
CA LEU A 142 10.14 -1.48 0.63
C LEU A 142 10.07 -1.25 -0.90
N SER A 143 10.28 -0.02 -1.34
CA SER A 143 10.51 0.31 -2.75
C SER A 143 11.90 0.92 -2.94
N SER A 144 12.39 0.92 -4.18
CA SER A 144 13.50 1.81 -4.54
C SER A 144 13.11 3.26 -4.23
N GLY A 145 14.11 4.09 -3.89
CA GLY A 145 13.93 5.52 -3.61
C GLY A 145 13.22 5.87 -2.29
N VAL A 146 13.00 4.93 -1.37
CA VAL A 146 12.36 5.23 -0.06
C VAL A 146 13.22 6.15 0.79
N ASP A 147 12.63 7.26 1.23
CA ASP A 147 13.19 8.19 2.20
C ASP A 147 12.84 7.70 3.62
N VAL A 148 13.83 7.11 4.28
CA VAL A 148 13.73 6.55 5.65
C VAL A 148 13.31 7.59 6.69
N HIS A 149 13.56 8.88 6.46
CA HIS A 149 13.20 9.95 7.39
C HIS A 149 11.70 10.28 7.36
N ARG A 150 10.97 9.87 6.32
CA ARG A 150 9.49 10.01 6.25
C ARG A 150 8.76 9.03 7.18
N CYS A 151 9.43 7.96 7.61
CA CYS A 151 8.93 7.09 8.67
C CYS A 151 10.08 6.50 9.51
N PRO A 152 10.59 7.25 10.51
CA PRO A 152 11.64 6.75 11.38
C PRO A 152 11.05 5.65 12.28
N VAL A 153 11.46 4.41 12.00
CA VAL A 153 11.22 3.23 12.83
C VAL A 153 12.55 2.57 13.19
N SER A 154 12.52 1.68 14.17
CA SER A 154 13.61 0.77 14.49
C SER A 154 13.10 -0.67 14.32
N TRP A 155 13.93 -1.59 13.81
CA TRP A 155 13.60 -3.02 13.74
C TRP A 155 14.41 -3.76 14.80
N LEU A 156 13.78 -4.18 15.89
CA LEU A 156 14.44 -5.00 16.91
C LEU A 156 14.40 -6.48 16.52
N ALA A 157 15.57 -7.10 16.34
CA ALA A 157 15.69 -8.55 16.33
C ALA A 157 15.50 -9.09 17.76
N GLU A 158 14.83 -10.23 17.92
CA GLU A 158 14.38 -10.78 19.20
C GLU A 158 15.50 -10.86 20.26
N ASN A 159 16.71 -11.24 19.84
CA ASN A 159 17.91 -11.34 20.70
C ASN A 159 18.45 -10.00 21.25
N SER A 160 17.94 -8.85 20.80
CA SER A 160 18.43 -7.52 21.19
C SER A 160 17.66 -6.86 22.33
N LEU A 161 16.50 -7.41 22.70
CA LEU A 161 15.58 -6.86 23.70
C LEU A 161 16.18 -6.81 25.12
N LEU A 162 17.26 -7.55 25.37
CA LEU A 162 17.84 -7.74 26.71
C LEU A 162 18.69 -6.54 27.20
N ASN A 163 19.32 -5.77 26.29
CA ASN A 163 20.48 -4.95 26.68
C ASN A 163 20.38 -3.43 26.45
N ASN A 164 19.35 -2.89 25.78
CA ASN A 164 19.29 -1.44 25.47
C ASN A 164 17.92 -0.81 25.77
N ARG A 165 17.86 0.00 26.84
CA ARG A 165 16.65 0.73 27.25
C ARG A 165 16.25 1.83 26.26
N ASP A 166 17.19 2.44 25.57
CA ASP A 166 16.91 3.52 24.60
C ASP A 166 16.20 3.00 23.34
N LEU A 167 16.42 1.73 22.98
CA LEU A 167 15.77 1.08 21.84
C LEU A 167 14.29 0.72 22.11
N MET A 168 13.87 0.64 23.37
CA MET A 168 12.47 0.36 23.75
C MET A 168 11.50 1.50 23.39
N TYR A 169 11.99 2.71 23.13
CA TYR A 169 11.17 3.89 22.82
C TYR A 169 11.03 4.16 21.31
N GLY A 170 11.77 3.45 20.45
CA GLY A 170 11.65 3.55 19.00
C GLY A 170 10.38 2.87 18.47
N LYS A 171 9.65 3.55 17.58
CA LYS A 171 8.49 2.97 16.90
C LYS A 171 8.90 1.72 16.12
N GLN A 172 8.26 0.58 16.40
CA GLN A 172 8.48 -0.66 15.66
C GLN A 172 7.57 -0.73 14.42
N PRO A 173 8.04 -1.32 13.30
CA PRO A 173 7.21 -1.64 12.14
C PRO A 173 6.13 -2.65 12.50
N LYS A 174 4.90 -2.43 12.03
CA LYS A 174 3.73 -3.30 12.25
C LYS A 174 3.28 -4.03 10.99
N ILE A 175 3.45 -3.40 9.84
CA ILE A 175 3.25 -4.00 8.52
C ILE A 175 4.39 -3.50 7.63
N VAL A 176 5.06 -4.45 6.97
CA VAL A 176 6.10 -4.20 5.97
C VAL A 176 5.50 -4.54 4.61
N TYR A 177 5.46 -3.58 3.70
CA TYR A 177 4.82 -3.70 2.40
C TYR A 177 5.85 -3.68 1.27
N LEU A 178 5.91 -4.78 0.52
CA LEU A 178 6.79 -4.90 -0.64
C LEU A 178 6.23 -4.16 -1.87
N ASN A 179 6.38 -2.83 -1.87
CA ASN A 179 6.13 -1.97 -3.01
C ASN A 179 7.31 -1.92 -4.01
N HIS A 180 8.16 -2.95 -4.02
CA HIS A 180 9.32 -3.03 -4.92
C HIS A 180 8.89 -3.37 -6.35
N GLN A 181 9.63 -2.87 -7.35
CA GLN A 181 9.36 -3.16 -8.77
C GLN A 181 9.74 -4.60 -9.12
N VAL A 182 10.94 -5.03 -8.70
CA VAL A 182 11.36 -6.42 -8.79
C VAL A 182 10.67 -7.20 -7.66
N LYS A 183 9.86 -8.19 -8.02
CA LYS A 183 9.18 -9.08 -7.07
C LYS A 183 10.05 -10.32 -6.80
N PRO A 184 9.87 -11.00 -5.65
CA PRO A 184 10.71 -12.14 -5.26
C PRO A 184 10.69 -13.29 -6.27
N GLU A 185 9.57 -13.47 -6.99
CA GLU A 185 9.38 -14.48 -8.02
C GLU A 185 10.34 -14.33 -9.21
N TYR A 186 10.96 -13.16 -9.39
CA TYR A 186 11.89 -12.85 -10.47
C TYR A 186 13.37 -12.89 -10.02
N LEU A 187 13.65 -13.28 -8.78
CA LEU A 187 15.01 -13.34 -8.23
C LEU A 187 15.54 -14.77 -8.20
N ASP A 188 16.83 -14.90 -8.48
CA ASP A 188 17.57 -16.14 -8.28
C ASP A 188 17.93 -16.34 -6.80
N LEU A 189 17.82 -17.58 -6.34
CA LEU A 189 17.89 -17.98 -4.94
C LEU A 189 19.32 -18.01 -4.38
N GLU A 190 20.31 -18.36 -5.23
CA GLU A 190 21.69 -18.60 -4.78
C GLU A 190 22.34 -17.37 -4.13
N ASN A 191 21.96 -16.16 -4.58
CA ASN A 191 22.50 -14.91 -4.06
C ASN A 191 21.84 -14.43 -2.74
N ILE A 192 20.68 -14.99 -2.36
CA ILE A 192 19.87 -14.48 -1.23
C ILE A 192 20.24 -15.19 0.09
N LEU A 193 20.61 -16.48 0.02
CA LEU A 193 20.89 -17.29 1.21
C LEU A 193 22.19 -16.91 1.92
N ASN A 194 23.12 -16.23 1.24
CA ASN A 194 24.42 -15.82 1.76
C ASN A 194 24.43 -14.45 2.47
N VAL A 195 23.28 -13.76 2.55
CA VAL A 195 23.21 -12.45 3.23
C VAL A 195 23.19 -12.65 4.75
N ASP A 196 24.21 -12.15 5.44
CA ASP A 196 24.20 -12.11 6.90
C ASP A 196 23.09 -11.17 7.39
N THR A 197 22.15 -11.74 8.13
CA THR A 197 21.03 -11.04 8.75
C THR A 197 21.26 -10.74 10.24
N ASN A 198 22.37 -11.19 10.83
CA ASN A 198 22.76 -10.91 12.23
C ASN A 198 23.42 -9.53 12.38
N VAL A 199 22.86 -8.51 11.74
CA VAL A 199 23.37 -7.14 11.86
C VAL A 199 23.01 -6.59 13.24
N SER A 200 24.01 -6.20 14.02
CA SER A 200 23.80 -5.46 15.27
C SER A 200 23.21 -4.07 14.97
N LEU A 201 21.91 -3.99 15.22
CA LEU A 201 21.04 -2.81 15.33
C LEU A 201 21.68 -1.41 15.36
N THR A 202 20.99 -0.47 14.70
CA THR A 202 20.66 0.85 15.31
C THR A 202 19.55 1.60 14.57
N THR A 203 19.48 1.51 13.22
CA THR A 203 18.58 2.36 12.40
C THR A 203 17.84 1.55 11.34
N TYR A 204 16.63 1.96 10.95
CA TYR A 204 15.90 1.37 9.82
C TYR A 204 16.71 1.41 8.53
N ASN A 205 17.04 0.22 8.01
CA ASN A 205 17.71 0.02 6.74
C ASN A 205 16.76 -0.76 5.81
N ALA A 206 16.22 -0.07 4.81
CA ALA A 206 15.26 -0.66 3.86
C ALA A 206 15.85 -1.84 3.07
N ASN A 207 17.16 -1.82 2.76
CA ASN A 207 17.82 -2.92 2.07
C ASN A 207 17.92 -4.17 2.96
N LEU A 208 18.29 -4.00 4.24
CA LEU A 208 18.33 -5.12 5.19
C LEU A 208 16.93 -5.71 5.40
N LEU A 209 15.91 -4.86 5.58
CA LEU A 209 14.54 -5.34 5.76
C LEU A 209 13.98 -6.02 4.50
N TYR A 210 14.40 -5.58 3.30
CA TYR A 210 14.12 -6.27 2.05
C TYR A 210 14.79 -7.65 1.98
N MET A 211 16.06 -7.79 2.39
CA MET A 211 16.72 -9.10 2.44
C MET A 211 16.06 -10.05 3.46
N VAL A 212 15.66 -9.54 4.63
CA VAL A 212 14.88 -10.30 5.63
C VAL A 212 13.53 -10.74 5.05
N TYR A 213 12.82 -9.84 4.36
CA TYR A 213 11.57 -10.17 3.67
C TYR A 213 11.77 -11.28 2.62
N LEU A 214 12.81 -11.19 1.79
CA LEU A 214 13.11 -12.21 0.78
C LEU A 214 13.39 -13.57 1.43
N LYS A 215 14.21 -13.61 2.48
CA LYS A 215 14.54 -14.83 3.22
C LYS A 215 13.29 -15.53 3.76
N GLU A 216 12.39 -14.81 4.44
CA GLU A 216 11.14 -15.39 4.95
C GLU A 216 10.15 -15.73 3.82
N TYR A 217 10.10 -14.95 2.73
CA TYR A 217 9.30 -15.30 1.55
C TYR A 217 9.73 -16.65 0.96
N PHE A 218 11.04 -16.83 0.67
CA PHE A 218 11.54 -18.06 0.05
C PHE A 218 11.41 -19.29 0.97
N LYS A 219 11.56 -19.10 2.28
CA LYS A 219 11.31 -20.12 3.30
C LYS A 219 9.87 -20.64 3.29
N TYR A 220 8.88 -19.77 3.09
CA TYR A 220 7.46 -20.14 3.15
C TYR A 220 6.75 -20.27 1.80
N ARG A 221 7.35 -19.87 0.67
CA ARG A 221 6.70 -19.93 -0.66
C ARG A 221 6.24 -21.32 -1.09
N HIS A 222 6.83 -22.36 -0.50
CA HIS A 222 6.52 -23.76 -0.77
C HIS A 222 5.36 -24.31 0.08
N ILE A 223 4.83 -23.54 1.05
CA ILE A 223 3.64 -23.92 1.80
C ILE A 223 2.42 -23.98 0.85
N SER A 224 1.71 -25.10 0.88
CA SER A 224 0.52 -25.26 0.04
C SER A 224 -0.57 -24.28 0.44
N GLN A 225 -1.08 -23.51 -0.51
CA GLN A 225 -2.20 -22.61 -0.27
C GLN A 225 -3.48 -23.36 0.15
N LYS A 226 -3.57 -24.68 -0.08
CA LYS A 226 -4.68 -25.55 0.36
C LYS A 226 -4.91 -25.53 1.87
N CYS A 227 -3.93 -25.10 2.67
CA CYS A 227 -4.06 -24.98 4.12
C CYS A 227 -4.82 -23.72 4.59
N PHE A 228 -5.23 -22.84 3.66
CA PHE A 228 -5.90 -21.55 3.96
C PHE A 228 -7.31 -21.43 3.35
N TYR A 229 -7.90 -22.54 2.88
CA TYR A 229 -9.25 -22.62 2.29
C TYR A 229 -10.12 -23.61 3.08
#